data_AF-A0AAR2JV48-F1
#
_entry.id   AF-A0AAR2JV48-F1
#
_cell.length_a   1.000
_cell.length_b   1.000
_cell.length_c   1.000
_cell.angle_alpha   90.00
_cell.angle_beta   90.00
_cell.angle_gamma   90.00
#
_symmetry.space_group_name_H-M   'P 1'
#
loop_
_entity.id
_entity.type
_entity.pdbx_description
1 polymer ?
#
loop_
_entity_poly.entity_id
_entity_poly.type
_entity_poly.pdbx_seq_one_letter_code
_entity_poly.pdbx_strand_id
1 'polypeptide(L)'
;MDTSGDLPVSRQGSFYPVDLACQDYHELNPDSHKGPESLHPDTKTFSHPSGAEVHVTQDNVGRLMLFGEGGPPHSLLALHTPADETQVVALYLHGKWWPIGEVLKTSSKSRHGLLIVQSVMERVILFLLSQIIFGVMEKPLGESMYFSAPSALEYGKILWQDGEAVGFYTIKKKGSLCDGCTGQSYLLPVLDTVFVRTHWRRNGLALQMLQDFCTSMSKESVLGISRPVSTSMYGVCKKYLETHKEQRERLYEVDAPGEWSQRRNVWLNIQLQHRPAHSANSDGSPHSTRAMARTLIDNKGKVLEGIPQVHTSAVKGIEANKP
;
A
#
# COMPACT_ATOMS: atom_id res chain seq x y z
N MET A 1 -17.93 54.36 -31.98
CA MET A 1 -19.02 54.13 -30.99
C MET A 1 -19.27 52.63 -30.97
N ASP A 2 -18.52 51.98 -30.08
CA ASP A 2 -18.78 50.78 -29.31
C ASP A 2 -19.57 49.63 -29.96
N THR A 3 -18.80 48.67 -30.49
CA THR A 3 -19.19 47.27 -30.52
C THR A 3 -18.53 46.58 -29.32
N SER A 4 -19.29 46.43 -28.23
CA SER A 4 -18.91 45.60 -27.09
C SER A 4 -18.94 44.14 -27.51
N GLY A 5 -17.76 43.58 -27.80
CA GLY A 5 -17.55 42.16 -27.89
C GLY A 5 -17.31 41.61 -26.49
N ASP A 6 -18.28 40.88 -25.95
CA ASP A 6 -18.09 40.03 -24.78
C ASP A 6 -17.00 39.00 -25.10
N LEU A 7 -15.82 39.22 -24.52
CA LEU A 7 -14.76 38.23 -24.47
C LEU A 7 -15.26 37.06 -23.60
N PRO A 8 -15.11 35.81 -24.03
CA PRO A 8 -15.47 34.68 -23.20
C PRO A 8 -14.54 34.68 -21.99
N VAL A 9 -15.13 34.84 -20.80
CA VAL A 9 -14.47 34.55 -19.52
C VAL A 9 -13.91 33.13 -19.63
N SER A 10 -12.59 33.02 -19.77
CA SER A 10 -11.94 31.72 -19.72
C SER A 10 -12.22 31.16 -18.34
N ARG A 11 -13.01 30.09 -18.27
CA ARG A 11 -13.05 29.25 -17.08
C ARG A 11 -11.66 28.64 -16.97
N GLN A 12 -10.74 29.30 -16.25
CA GLN A 12 -9.52 28.66 -15.77
C GLN A 12 -9.98 27.51 -14.87
N GLY A 13 -10.06 26.32 -15.45
CA GLY A 13 -10.22 25.10 -14.66
C GLY A 13 -9.07 25.04 -13.68
N SER A 14 -9.36 24.85 -12.40
CA SER A 14 -8.34 24.65 -11.39
C SER A 14 -7.57 23.38 -11.74
N PHE A 15 -6.34 23.53 -12.23
CA PHE A 15 -5.43 22.40 -12.46
C PHE A 15 -4.98 21.84 -11.11
N TYR A 16 -4.90 20.52 -11.02
CA TYR A 16 -4.36 19.82 -9.87
C TYR A 16 -2.88 19.49 -10.08
N PRO A 17 -2.12 19.14 -9.01
CA PRO A 17 -0.69 18.87 -9.14
C PRO A 17 -0.32 17.89 -10.25
N VAL A 18 -1.10 16.81 -10.41
CA VAL A 18 -0.87 15.79 -11.46
C VAL A 18 -1.20 16.26 -12.89
N ASP A 19 -1.86 17.40 -13.04
CA ASP A 19 -2.16 18.03 -14.34
C ASP A 19 -1.08 19.03 -14.76
N LEU A 20 -0.18 19.40 -13.84
CA LEU A 20 0.94 20.29 -14.11
C LEU A 20 2.09 19.51 -14.75
N ALA A 21 2.82 20.16 -15.65
CA ALA A 21 4.02 19.56 -16.23
C ALA A 21 5.10 19.39 -15.16
N CYS A 22 5.68 18.19 -15.10
CA CYS A 22 6.76 17.84 -14.20
C CYS A 22 7.65 16.81 -14.89
N GLN A 23 8.87 17.20 -15.25
CA GLN A 23 9.80 16.32 -15.95
C GLN A 23 10.60 15.45 -15.00
N ASP A 24 10.95 15.98 -13.82
CA ASP A 24 11.74 15.26 -12.81
C ASP A 24 11.30 15.57 -11.37
N TYR A 25 11.94 14.91 -10.39
CA TYR A 25 11.65 15.09 -8.97
C TYR A 25 12.19 16.41 -8.38
N HIS A 26 13.15 17.08 -9.04
CA HIS A 26 13.68 18.36 -8.60
C HIS A 26 12.69 19.50 -8.88
N GLU A 27 11.95 19.41 -10.00
CA GLU A 27 10.89 20.36 -10.37
C GLU A 27 9.69 20.36 -9.40
N LEU A 28 9.46 19.24 -8.69
CA LEU A 28 8.39 19.16 -7.69
C LEU A 28 8.60 20.14 -6.55
N ASN A 29 9.85 20.34 -6.17
CA ASN A 29 10.26 21.18 -5.07
C ASN A 29 11.56 21.90 -5.42
N PRO A 30 11.49 23.00 -6.19
CA PRO A 30 12.68 23.76 -6.58
C PRO A 30 13.42 24.34 -5.37
N ASP A 31 12.74 24.48 -4.23
CA ASP A 31 13.31 24.91 -2.96
C ASP A 31 13.74 23.74 -2.06
N SER A 32 13.77 22.50 -2.57
CA SER A 32 14.11 21.30 -1.78
C SER A 32 15.51 21.35 -1.14
N HIS A 33 16.45 22.09 -1.74
CA HIS A 33 17.77 22.34 -1.19
C HIS A 33 17.79 23.37 -0.07
N LYS A 34 16.76 24.21 0.01
CA LYS A 34 16.60 25.16 1.09
C LYS A 34 15.95 24.45 2.28
N GLY A 35 16.37 24.79 3.49
CA GLY A 35 15.77 24.25 4.70
C GLY A 35 14.28 24.60 4.79
N PRO A 36 13.49 23.88 5.61
CA PRO A 36 12.13 24.31 5.95
C PRO A 36 12.08 25.77 6.43
N GLU A 37 13.21 26.25 6.97
CA GLU A 37 13.44 27.63 7.40
C GLU A 37 13.28 28.71 6.31
N SER A 38 13.46 28.34 5.05
CA SER A 38 13.39 29.26 3.90
C SER A 38 11.98 29.45 3.33
N LEU A 39 11.04 28.59 3.73
CA LEU A 39 9.64 28.74 3.36
C LEU A 39 9.08 29.85 4.25
N HIS A 40 8.75 30.99 3.66
CA HIS A 40 8.00 32.00 4.38
C HIS A 40 6.72 31.35 4.92
N PRO A 41 6.36 31.58 6.20
CA PRO A 41 5.09 31.11 6.74
C PRO A 41 3.97 31.70 5.88
N ASP A 42 3.39 30.85 5.04
CA ASP A 42 2.23 31.21 4.25
C ASP A 42 1.08 31.37 5.24
N THR A 43 0.29 32.44 5.16
CA THR A 43 -0.87 32.67 6.07
C THR A 43 -2.00 31.65 5.83
N LYS A 44 -1.75 30.62 5.04
CA LYS A 44 -2.70 29.56 4.71
C LYS A 44 -2.85 28.59 5.87
N THR A 45 -4.10 28.44 6.30
CA THR A 45 -4.55 27.38 7.20
C THR A 45 -5.01 26.17 6.40
N PHE A 46 -4.67 24.98 6.91
CA PHE A 46 -5.10 23.69 6.38
C PHE A 46 -6.01 23.00 7.39
N SER A 47 -7.08 22.37 6.92
CA SER A 47 -7.98 21.63 7.80
C SER A 47 -7.50 20.21 7.96
N HIS A 48 -7.28 19.78 9.20
CA HIS A 48 -7.13 18.39 9.57
C HIS A 48 -8.49 17.67 9.46
N PRO A 49 -8.56 16.36 9.18
CA PRO A 49 -9.82 15.60 9.15
C PRO A 49 -10.66 15.69 10.44
N SER A 50 -10.07 16.02 11.59
CA SER A 50 -10.79 16.27 12.85
C SER A 50 -11.46 17.65 12.93
N GLY A 51 -11.26 18.52 11.92
CA GLY A 51 -11.74 19.90 11.90
C GLY A 51 -10.79 20.93 12.51
N ALA A 52 -9.63 20.51 13.03
CA ALA A 52 -8.61 21.43 13.54
C ALA A 52 -7.91 22.19 12.39
N GLU A 53 -7.61 23.47 12.60
CA GLU A 53 -6.81 24.26 11.68
C GLU A 53 -5.32 24.09 11.95
N VAL A 54 -4.54 23.91 10.90
CA VAL A 54 -3.09 23.74 10.91
C VAL A 54 -2.47 24.90 10.15
N HIS A 55 -1.72 25.73 10.87
CA HIS A 55 -0.89 26.79 10.28
C HIS A 55 0.45 26.21 9.82
N VAL A 56 1.00 26.76 8.74
CA VAL A 56 2.36 26.41 8.31
C VAL A 56 3.37 27.09 9.24
N THR A 57 4.13 26.30 9.99
CA THR A 57 5.25 26.77 10.81
C THR A 57 6.51 25.98 10.47
N GLN A 58 7.68 26.44 10.89
CA GLN A 58 8.91 25.67 10.64
C GLN A 58 8.91 24.35 11.41
N ASP A 59 8.35 24.34 12.62
CA ASP A 59 8.35 23.18 13.52
C ASP A 59 7.47 22.02 13.02
N ASN A 60 6.48 22.28 12.16
CA ASN A 60 5.58 21.26 11.65
C ASN A 60 5.81 20.91 10.17
N VAL A 61 6.90 21.41 9.57
CA VAL A 61 7.28 21.07 8.20
C VAL A 61 8.38 20.00 8.23
N GLY A 62 8.06 18.82 7.75
CA GLY A 62 8.94 17.66 7.68
C GLY A 62 9.30 17.27 6.25
N ARG A 63 10.20 16.29 6.12
CA ARG A 63 10.56 15.68 4.83
C ARG A 63 10.06 14.25 4.77
N LEU A 64 9.34 13.92 3.71
CA LEU A 64 8.94 12.55 3.38
C LEU A 64 9.86 11.98 2.31
N MET A 65 10.53 10.87 2.60
CA MET A 65 11.30 10.13 1.58
C MET A 65 10.33 9.37 0.67
N LEU A 66 10.39 9.64 -0.64
CA LEU A 66 9.50 9.01 -1.61
C LEU A 66 9.77 7.52 -1.83
N PHE A 67 11.04 7.13 -1.68
CA PHE A 67 11.52 5.79 -1.93
C PHE A 67 12.09 5.19 -0.65
N GLY A 68 11.95 3.88 -0.52
CA GLY A 68 12.52 3.12 0.59
C GLY A 68 14.06 3.13 0.59
N GLU A 69 14.61 2.47 1.60
CA GLU A 69 16.05 2.36 1.81
C GLU A 69 16.78 1.81 0.57
N GLY A 70 17.90 2.44 0.19
CA GLY A 70 18.64 2.13 -1.05
C GLY A 70 18.02 2.71 -2.33
N GLY A 71 16.88 3.40 -2.25
CA GLY A 71 16.28 4.13 -3.35
C GLY A 71 16.93 5.50 -3.62
N PRO A 72 16.57 6.16 -4.73
CA PRO A 72 17.01 7.54 -5.01
C PRO A 72 16.62 8.49 -3.86
N PRO A 73 17.47 9.47 -3.51
CA PRO A 73 17.27 10.35 -2.36
C PRO A 73 16.28 11.49 -2.67
N HIS A 74 15.08 11.15 -3.15
CA HIS A 74 14.03 12.13 -3.44
C HIS A 74 13.11 12.29 -2.23
N SER A 75 12.95 13.54 -1.79
CA SER A 75 12.10 13.89 -0.66
C SER A 75 11.10 14.97 -1.02
N LEU A 76 9.93 14.92 -0.38
CA LEU A 76 8.89 15.94 -0.45
C LEU A 76 8.80 16.69 0.87
N LEU A 77 8.51 17.98 0.80
CA LEU A 77 8.15 18.74 2.00
C LEU A 77 6.69 18.48 2.33
N ALA A 78 6.45 18.11 3.58
CA ALA A 78 5.16 17.76 4.12
C ALA A 78 4.83 18.63 5.32
N LEU A 79 3.57 19.06 5.39
CA LEU A 79 3.02 19.74 6.55
C LEU A 79 2.38 18.69 7.45
N HIS A 80 2.82 18.65 8.69
CA HIS A 80 2.34 17.73 9.71
C HIS A 80 1.42 18.44 10.70
N THR A 81 0.61 17.67 11.42
CA THR A 81 -0.14 18.25 12.54
C THR A 81 0.81 18.55 13.70
N PRO A 82 0.66 19.69 14.40
CA PRO A 82 1.53 20.00 15.55
C PRO A 82 1.44 18.99 16.70
N ALA A 83 0.34 18.24 16.79
CA ALA A 83 0.11 17.25 17.85
C ALA A 83 0.68 15.85 17.50
N ASP A 84 0.87 15.56 16.22
CA ASP A 84 1.30 14.25 15.72
C ASP A 84 2.07 14.41 14.40
N GLU A 85 3.39 14.22 14.48
CA GLU A 85 4.31 14.28 13.34
C GLU A 85 4.10 13.14 12.33
N THR A 86 3.29 12.12 12.63
CA THR A 86 2.95 11.09 11.65
C THR A 86 1.80 11.52 10.73
N GLN A 87 0.97 12.48 11.17
CA GLN A 87 -0.20 12.95 10.43
C GLN A 87 0.18 14.04 9.44
N VAL A 88 0.15 13.70 8.15
CA VAL A 88 0.42 14.63 7.06
C VAL A 88 -0.89 15.23 6.53
N VAL A 89 -0.97 16.56 6.48
CA VAL A 89 -2.17 17.29 6.03
C VAL A 89 -2.00 17.96 4.65
N ALA A 90 -0.78 18.33 4.29
CA ALA A 90 -0.48 18.96 3.00
C ALA A 90 0.94 18.63 2.51
N LEU A 91 1.16 18.78 1.20
CA LEU A 91 2.49 18.73 0.57
C LEU A 91 2.82 20.05 -0.11
N TYR A 92 4.10 20.42 -0.11
CA TYR A 92 4.59 21.52 -0.94
C TYR A 92 5.02 20.98 -2.30
N LEU A 93 4.28 21.36 -3.34
CA LEU A 93 4.45 20.90 -4.72
C LEU A 93 4.31 22.09 -5.67
N HIS A 94 5.21 22.22 -6.64
CA HIS A 94 5.20 23.30 -7.63
C HIS A 94 5.12 24.71 -7.01
N GLY A 95 5.87 24.94 -5.93
CA GLY A 95 5.93 26.24 -5.25
C GLY A 95 4.69 26.59 -4.42
N LYS A 96 3.81 25.62 -4.14
CA LYS A 96 2.56 25.84 -3.39
C LYS A 96 2.26 24.68 -2.45
N TRP A 97 1.63 24.99 -1.33
CA TRP A 97 1.03 24.00 -0.43
C TRP A 97 -0.31 23.45 -0.96
N TRP A 98 -0.42 22.13 -1.02
CA TRP A 98 -1.58 21.38 -1.49
C TRP A 98 -2.11 20.45 -0.39
N PRO A 99 -3.39 20.53 0.00
CA PRO A 99 -4.00 19.54 0.87
C PRO A 99 -3.90 18.14 0.23
N ILE A 100 -3.68 17.10 1.04
CA ILE A 100 -3.53 15.71 0.52
C ILE A 100 -4.72 15.32 -0.37
N GLY A 101 -5.94 15.67 0.01
CA GLY A 101 -7.13 15.38 -0.80
C GLY A 101 -7.12 16.01 -2.20
N GLU A 102 -6.51 17.19 -2.35
CA GLU A 102 -6.39 17.86 -3.65
C GLU A 102 -5.23 17.30 -4.48
N VAL A 103 -4.17 16.78 -3.86
CA VAL A 103 -3.06 16.11 -4.59
C VAL A 103 -3.55 14.85 -5.32
N LEU A 104 -4.57 14.17 -4.78
CA LEU A 104 -5.17 12.98 -5.38
C LEU A 104 -6.16 13.28 -6.51
N LYS A 105 -6.48 14.55 -6.76
CA LYS A 105 -7.48 14.95 -7.75
C LYS A 105 -6.85 15.27 -9.09
N THR A 106 -7.67 15.26 -10.13
CA THR A 106 -7.32 15.63 -11.50
C THR A 106 -8.50 16.32 -12.16
N SER A 107 -8.19 17.30 -12.99
CA SER A 107 -9.13 18.00 -13.87
C SER A 107 -9.19 17.34 -15.26
N SER A 108 -8.27 16.42 -15.55
CA SER A 108 -8.17 15.74 -16.83
C SER A 108 -9.21 14.63 -16.97
N LYS A 109 -10.13 14.80 -17.93
CA LYS A 109 -11.14 13.78 -18.25
C LYS A 109 -10.55 12.50 -18.86
N SER A 110 -9.33 12.55 -19.39
CA SER A 110 -8.66 11.35 -19.92
C SER A 110 -8.13 10.44 -18.82
N ARG A 111 -8.01 10.95 -17.59
CA ARG A 111 -7.50 10.22 -16.45
C ARG A 111 -8.65 9.49 -15.74
N HIS A 112 -9.02 8.35 -16.31
CA HIS A 112 -10.12 7.50 -15.84
C HIS A 112 -9.76 6.01 -15.97
N GLY A 113 -10.22 5.19 -15.02
CA GLY A 113 -9.93 3.76 -14.98
C GLY A 113 -8.51 3.44 -14.47
N LEU A 114 -8.04 2.23 -14.76
CA LEU A 114 -6.70 1.78 -14.35
C LEU A 114 -5.64 2.28 -15.32
N LEU A 115 -4.78 3.17 -14.85
CA LEU A 115 -3.70 3.77 -15.65
C LEU A 115 -2.34 3.43 -15.07
N ILE A 116 -1.40 3.11 -15.95
CA ILE A 116 0.00 2.82 -15.58
C ILE A 116 0.64 4.08 -15.03
N VAL A 117 1.36 3.94 -13.91
CA VAL A 117 2.18 5.03 -13.35
C VAL A 117 3.34 5.31 -14.30
N GLN A 118 3.33 6.50 -14.92
CA GLN A 118 4.33 6.91 -15.90
C GLN A 118 5.03 8.22 -15.51
N SER A 119 4.30 9.15 -14.91
CA SER A 119 4.82 10.46 -14.51
C SER A 119 5.37 10.47 -13.08
N VAL A 120 6.22 11.47 -12.82
CA VAL A 120 6.73 11.79 -11.48
C VAL A 120 5.58 12.04 -10.50
N MET A 121 4.57 12.82 -10.89
CA MET A 121 3.42 13.10 -10.04
C MET A 121 2.55 11.87 -9.76
N GLU A 122 2.39 10.96 -10.72
CA GLU A 122 1.71 9.67 -10.46
C GLU A 122 2.52 8.80 -9.49
N ARG A 123 3.86 8.88 -9.52
CA ARG A 123 4.69 8.19 -8.52
C ARG A 123 4.47 8.77 -7.11
N VAL A 124 4.35 10.09 -6.99
CA VAL A 124 3.99 10.76 -5.74
C VAL A 124 2.62 10.30 -5.24
N ILE A 125 1.62 10.24 -6.11
CA ILE A 125 0.27 9.76 -5.75
C ILE A 125 0.30 8.29 -5.32
N LEU A 126 1.06 7.44 -6.00
CA LEU A 126 1.26 6.05 -5.60
C LEU A 126 1.86 5.94 -4.19
N PHE A 127 2.91 6.74 -3.91
CA PHE A 127 3.50 6.84 -2.58
C PHE A 127 2.48 7.30 -1.54
N LEU A 128 1.70 8.35 -1.84
CA LEU A 128 0.68 8.87 -0.92
C LEU A 128 -0.40 7.84 -0.60
N LEU A 129 -0.93 7.14 -1.62
CA LEU A 129 -1.92 6.09 -1.41
C LEU A 129 -1.36 4.95 -0.55
N SER A 130 -0.11 4.57 -0.76
CA SER A 130 0.54 3.45 -0.06
C SER A 130 0.95 3.79 1.37
N GLN A 131 1.65 4.91 1.58
CA GLN A 131 2.35 5.20 2.84
C GLN A 131 1.54 6.13 3.75
N ILE A 132 0.86 7.13 3.17
CA ILE A 132 0.14 8.14 3.95
C ILE A 132 -1.32 7.72 4.15
N ILE A 133 -2.03 7.47 3.05
CA ILE A 133 -3.47 7.19 3.11
C ILE A 133 -3.69 5.82 3.72
N PHE A 134 -3.10 4.76 3.18
CA PHE A 134 -3.21 3.44 3.81
C PHE A 134 -2.46 3.36 5.15
N GLY A 135 -1.21 3.81 5.21
CA GLY A 135 -0.36 3.61 6.38
C GLY A 135 -0.74 4.44 7.61
N VAL A 136 -1.33 5.61 7.42
CA VAL A 136 -1.65 6.56 8.51
C VAL A 136 -3.15 6.83 8.60
N MET A 137 -3.80 7.23 7.51
CA MET A 137 -5.16 7.80 7.57
C MET A 137 -6.29 6.75 7.57
N GLU A 138 -6.13 5.68 6.81
CA GLU A 138 -7.18 4.68 6.51
C GLU A 138 -6.76 3.26 6.93
N LYS A 139 -5.80 3.18 7.85
CA LYS A 139 -5.26 1.92 8.34
C LYS A 139 -6.37 1.08 9.02
N PRO A 140 -6.58 -0.18 8.61
CA PRO A 140 -7.54 -1.05 9.27
C PRO A 140 -7.17 -1.30 10.74
N LEU A 141 -8.13 -1.17 11.64
CA LEU A 141 -7.98 -1.52 13.06
C LEU A 141 -7.62 -3.01 13.18
N GLY A 142 -6.49 -3.30 13.84
CA GLY A 142 -6.02 -4.67 14.07
C GLY A 142 -5.09 -5.24 13.00
N GLU A 143 -4.84 -4.54 11.89
CA GLU A 143 -3.76 -4.89 10.96
C GLU A 143 -2.46 -4.19 11.39
N SER A 144 -1.45 -4.96 11.80
CA SER A 144 -0.14 -4.41 12.18
C SER A 144 0.81 -4.20 11.01
N MET A 145 0.41 -4.60 9.80
CA MET A 145 1.26 -4.63 8.62
C MET A 145 1.21 -3.32 7.84
N TYR A 146 2.38 -2.87 7.40
CA TYR A 146 2.57 -1.73 6.53
C TYR A 146 3.00 -2.24 5.15
N PHE A 147 2.58 -1.56 4.10
CA PHE A 147 3.20 -1.75 2.80
C PHE A 147 4.60 -1.14 2.82
N SER A 148 5.55 -1.82 2.19
CA SER A 148 6.84 -1.20 1.89
C SER A 148 6.64 -0.01 0.96
N ALA A 149 7.47 1.02 1.13
CA ALA A 149 7.46 2.17 0.23
C ALA A 149 7.71 1.68 -1.22
N PRO A 150 6.89 2.12 -2.20
CA PRO A 150 7.07 1.68 -3.57
C PRO A 150 8.45 2.07 -4.11
N SER A 151 9.10 1.19 -4.86
CA SER A 151 10.40 1.54 -5.45
C SER A 151 10.22 2.46 -6.66
N ALA A 152 11.28 3.20 -7.02
CA ALA A 152 11.26 4.10 -8.18
C ALA A 152 10.97 3.38 -9.50
N LEU A 153 11.38 2.11 -9.60
CA LEU A 153 11.19 1.25 -10.78
C LEU A 153 9.99 0.31 -10.66
N GLU A 154 9.27 0.37 -9.53
CA GLU A 154 8.16 -0.53 -9.30
C GLU A 154 7.04 -0.27 -10.31
N TYR A 155 6.54 -1.34 -10.90
CA TYR A 155 5.39 -1.25 -11.78
C TYR A 155 4.13 -1.12 -10.94
N GLY A 156 3.32 -0.12 -11.23
CA GLY A 156 2.02 0.06 -10.60
C GLY A 156 1.01 0.69 -11.53
N LYS A 157 -0.26 0.50 -11.20
CA LYS A 157 -1.37 1.25 -11.81
C LYS A 157 -2.16 1.96 -10.72
N ILE A 158 -2.60 3.18 -11.02
CA ILE A 158 -3.54 3.94 -10.20
C ILE A 158 -4.93 3.79 -10.83
N LEU A 159 -5.92 3.52 -10.00
CA LEU A 159 -7.33 3.55 -10.38
C LEU A 159 -7.87 4.98 -10.20
N TRP A 160 -8.31 5.56 -11.29
CA TRP A 160 -8.91 6.89 -11.34
C TRP A 160 -10.42 6.79 -11.53
N GLN A 161 -11.18 7.42 -10.64
CA GLN A 161 -12.63 7.45 -10.71
C GLN A 161 -13.13 8.82 -10.25
N ASP A 162 -14.07 9.39 -11.02
CA ASP A 162 -14.69 10.69 -10.75
C ASP A 162 -13.72 11.83 -10.46
N GLY A 163 -12.59 11.85 -11.18
CA GLY A 163 -11.55 12.88 -11.03
C GLY A 163 -10.63 12.68 -9.82
N GLU A 164 -10.68 11.53 -9.15
CA GLU A 164 -9.81 11.21 -8.02
C GLU A 164 -9.03 9.91 -8.22
N ALA A 165 -7.84 9.83 -7.64
CA ALA A 165 -7.12 8.57 -7.43
C ALA A 165 -7.78 7.82 -6.26
N VAL A 166 -8.48 6.72 -6.57
CA VAL A 166 -9.32 5.99 -5.59
C VAL A 166 -8.66 4.72 -5.06
N GLY A 167 -7.58 4.27 -5.71
CA GLY A 167 -6.83 3.09 -5.30
C GLY A 167 -5.66 2.82 -6.24
N PHE A 168 -4.90 1.77 -5.95
CA PHE A 168 -3.78 1.36 -6.78
C PHE A 168 -3.50 -0.13 -6.61
N TYR A 169 -2.67 -0.66 -7.50
CA TYR A 169 -1.96 -1.89 -7.23
C TYR A 169 -0.53 -1.84 -7.80
N THR A 170 0.38 -2.62 -7.22
CA THR A 170 1.76 -2.80 -7.72
C THR A 170 2.04 -4.25 -8.11
N ILE A 171 3.04 -4.44 -8.98
CA ILE A 171 3.48 -5.75 -9.45
C ILE A 171 4.99 -5.88 -9.27
N LYS A 172 5.44 -7.01 -8.72
CA LYS A 172 6.81 -7.49 -8.90
C LYS A 172 6.90 -8.26 -10.21
N LYS A 173 7.67 -7.73 -11.17
CA LYS A 173 7.80 -8.33 -12.49
C LYS A 173 8.66 -9.58 -12.40
N LYS A 174 8.34 -10.59 -13.20
CA LYS A 174 9.25 -11.73 -13.41
C LYS A 174 10.62 -11.22 -13.86
N GLY A 175 11.67 -11.68 -13.20
CA GLY A 175 13.05 -11.25 -13.41
C GLY A 175 13.46 -9.97 -12.66
N SER A 176 12.56 -9.28 -11.96
CA SER A 176 12.98 -8.17 -11.08
C SER A 176 13.56 -8.70 -9.77
N LEU A 177 14.51 -7.97 -9.20
CA LEU A 177 15.12 -8.31 -7.92
C LEU A 177 14.09 -8.36 -6.77
N CYS A 178 14.24 -9.33 -5.88
CA CYS A 178 13.40 -9.50 -4.69
C CYS A 178 13.77 -8.49 -3.61
N ASP A 179 15.07 -8.30 -3.42
CA ASP A 179 15.68 -7.34 -2.52
C ASP A 179 17.06 -6.93 -3.09
N GLY A 180 17.71 -5.94 -2.48
CA GLY A 180 19.02 -5.43 -2.91
C GLY A 180 20.22 -6.28 -2.48
N CYS A 181 20.04 -7.33 -1.67
CA CYS A 181 21.13 -7.98 -0.94
C CYS A 181 21.34 -9.45 -1.33
N THR A 182 20.29 -10.18 -1.70
CA THR A 182 20.31 -11.62 -1.95
C THR A 182 20.59 -11.97 -3.41
N GLY A 183 20.46 -11.01 -4.33
CA GLY A 183 20.58 -11.22 -5.78
C GLY A 183 19.47 -12.10 -6.37
N GLN A 184 18.45 -12.46 -5.58
CA GLN A 184 17.34 -13.29 -6.04
C GLN A 184 16.36 -12.47 -6.87
N SER A 185 15.78 -13.07 -7.90
CA SER A 185 14.79 -12.43 -8.78
C SER A 185 13.49 -13.20 -8.80
N TYR A 186 12.36 -12.48 -8.92
CA TYR A 186 11.04 -13.10 -8.99
C TYR A 186 10.91 -14.04 -10.18
N LEU A 187 10.41 -15.26 -9.95
CA LEU A 187 10.31 -16.30 -10.99
C LEU A 187 9.00 -16.27 -11.77
N LEU A 188 8.06 -15.44 -11.34
CA LEU A 188 6.74 -15.22 -11.92
C LEU A 188 6.28 -13.79 -11.63
N PRO A 189 5.32 -13.24 -12.38
CA PRO A 189 4.71 -11.97 -12.01
C PRO A 189 3.89 -12.12 -10.73
N VAL A 190 4.05 -11.18 -9.80
CA VAL A 190 3.36 -11.18 -8.52
C VAL A 190 2.60 -9.87 -8.33
N LEU A 191 1.30 -9.95 -8.08
CA LEU A 191 0.49 -8.84 -7.59
C LEU A 191 0.88 -8.56 -6.14
N ASP A 192 1.57 -7.44 -5.92
CA ASP A 192 2.31 -7.21 -4.68
C ASP A 192 1.47 -6.48 -3.63
N THR A 193 1.00 -5.30 -4.00
CA THR A 193 0.13 -4.50 -3.15
C THR A 193 -1.15 -4.16 -3.89
N VAL A 194 -2.27 -4.14 -3.18
CA VAL A 194 -3.58 -3.73 -3.69
C VAL A 194 -4.25 -2.90 -2.62
N PHE A 195 -4.70 -1.71 -2.98
CA PHE A 195 -5.39 -0.83 -2.06
C PHE A 195 -6.52 -0.07 -2.74
N VAL A 196 -7.63 0.07 -2.01
CA VAL A 196 -8.77 0.90 -2.39
C VAL A 196 -9.14 1.77 -1.19
N ARG A 197 -9.27 3.07 -1.41
CA ARG A 197 -9.69 4.05 -0.40
C ARG A 197 -11.03 3.64 0.20
N THR A 198 -11.15 3.76 1.52
CA THR A 198 -12.25 3.26 2.37
C THR A 198 -13.63 3.64 1.86
N HIS A 199 -13.85 4.91 1.53
CA HIS A 199 -15.12 5.44 1.02
C HIS A 199 -15.45 4.98 -0.41
N TRP A 200 -14.49 4.40 -1.13
CA TRP A 200 -14.70 3.79 -2.46
C TRP A 200 -14.83 2.26 -2.41
N ARG A 201 -14.64 1.63 -1.24
CA ARG A 201 -14.74 0.17 -1.08
C ARG A 201 -16.17 -0.32 -1.32
N ARG A 202 -16.31 -1.63 -1.50
CA ARG A 202 -17.58 -2.34 -1.78
C ARG A 202 -18.21 -2.06 -3.15
N ASN A 203 -17.54 -1.30 -4.02
CA ASN A 203 -17.95 -1.06 -5.41
C ASN A 203 -17.27 -1.98 -6.45
N GLY A 204 -16.61 -3.07 -6.02
CA GLY A 204 -15.96 -4.01 -6.93
C GLY A 204 -14.60 -3.59 -7.49
N LEU A 205 -14.05 -2.45 -7.05
CA LEU A 205 -12.80 -1.89 -7.58
C LEU A 205 -11.58 -2.82 -7.42
N ALA A 206 -11.43 -3.49 -6.27
CA ALA A 206 -10.35 -4.46 -6.08
C ALA A 206 -10.50 -5.71 -6.97
N LEU A 207 -11.74 -6.11 -7.28
CA LEU A 207 -12.00 -7.20 -8.23
C LEU A 207 -11.59 -6.78 -9.66
N GLN A 208 -11.87 -5.53 -10.04
CA GLN A 208 -11.42 -4.97 -11.31
C GLN A 208 -9.88 -4.96 -11.39
N MET A 209 -9.18 -4.57 -10.31
CA MET A 209 -7.70 -4.60 -10.26
C MET A 209 -7.15 -6.03 -10.42
N LEU A 210 -7.72 -7.01 -9.71
CA LEU A 210 -7.30 -8.41 -9.83
C LEU A 210 -7.52 -8.95 -11.25
N GLN A 211 -8.69 -8.65 -11.84
CA GLN A 211 -9.01 -9.05 -13.21
C GLN A 211 -8.04 -8.41 -14.21
N ASP A 212 -7.79 -7.10 -14.11
CA ASP A 212 -6.84 -6.40 -14.97
C ASP A 212 -5.42 -7.00 -14.87
N PHE A 213 -4.95 -7.34 -13.67
CA PHE A 213 -3.67 -8.03 -13.48
C PHE A 213 -3.64 -9.39 -14.20
N CYS A 214 -4.63 -10.24 -13.96
CA CYS A 214 -4.68 -11.58 -14.55
C CYS A 214 -4.79 -11.56 -16.08
N THR A 215 -5.54 -10.60 -16.63
CA THR A 215 -5.70 -10.41 -18.09
C THR A 215 -4.42 -9.83 -18.71
N SER A 216 -3.78 -8.86 -18.05
CA SER A 216 -2.54 -8.24 -18.52
C SER A 216 -1.40 -9.26 -18.65
N MET A 217 -1.41 -10.30 -17.81
CA MET A 217 -0.38 -11.34 -17.78
C MET A 217 -0.79 -12.62 -18.49
N SER A 218 -1.74 -12.60 -19.44
CA SER A 218 -2.38 -13.79 -20.05
C SER A 218 -1.45 -14.90 -20.56
N LYS A 219 -0.20 -14.58 -20.93
CA LYS A 219 0.79 -15.54 -21.43
C LYS A 219 1.48 -16.38 -20.34
N GLU A 220 1.42 -15.94 -19.09
CA GLU A 220 2.11 -16.63 -17.99
C GLU A 220 1.24 -17.79 -17.48
N SER A 221 1.82 -18.97 -17.34
CA SER A 221 1.09 -20.16 -16.85
C SER A 221 0.79 -20.09 -15.35
N VAL A 222 1.54 -19.30 -14.60
CA VAL A 222 1.43 -19.14 -13.15
C VAL A 222 1.55 -17.66 -12.78
N LEU A 223 0.66 -17.19 -11.92
CA LEU A 223 0.63 -15.83 -11.37
C LEU A 223 0.69 -15.88 -9.84
N GLY A 224 1.33 -14.88 -9.26
CA GLY A 224 1.46 -14.71 -7.81
C GLY A 224 0.59 -13.59 -7.24
N ILE A 225 0.23 -13.74 -5.97
CA ILE A 225 -0.17 -12.68 -5.05
C ILE A 225 0.82 -12.73 -3.88
N SER A 226 1.45 -11.60 -3.56
CA SER A 226 2.45 -11.54 -2.49
C SER A 226 1.83 -11.91 -1.15
N ARG A 227 2.60 -12.66 -0.34
CA ARG A 227 2.26 -12.84 1.07
C ARG A 227 2.66 -11.62 1.89
N PRO A 228 1.89 -11.31 2.95
CA PRO A 228 0.65 -11.97 3.39
C PRO A 228 -0.61 -11.49 2.64
N VAL A 229 -1.60 -12.36 2.49
CA VAL A 229 -2.90 -12.01 1.86
C VAL A 229 -3.95 -11.72 2.92
N SER A 230 -4.58 -10.54 2.86
CA SER A 230 -5.63 -10.15 3.81
C SER A 230 -6.94 -10.92 3.59
N THR A 231 -7.77 -11.02 4.64
CA THR A 231 -9.09 -11.67 4.54
C THR A 231 -9.98 -11.01 3.48
N SER A 232 -9.91 -9.68 3.35
CA SER A 232 -10.66 -8.95 2.33
C SER A 232 -10.19 -9.31 0.92
N MET A 233 -8.87 -9.46 0.71
CA MET A 233 -8.31 -9.88 -0.57
C MET A 233 -8.65 -11.34 -0.91
N TYR A 234 -8.67 -12.26 0.05
CA TYR A 234 -9.19 -13.61 -0.19
C TYR A 234 -10.66 -13.60 -0.63
N GLY A 235 -11.48 -12.69 -0.08
CA GLY A 235 -12.86 -12.49 -0.54
C GLY A 235 -12.93 -12.04 -2.01
N VAL A 236 -12.02 -11.16 -2.43
CA VAL A 236 -11.89 -10.73 -3.84
C VAL A 236 -11.46 -11.90 -4.72
N CYS A 237 -10.42 -12.63 -4.33
CA CYS A 237 -9.94 -13.83 -5.03
C CYS A 237 -11.04 -14.88 -5.19
N LYS A 238 -11.80 -15.15 -4.12
CA LYS A 238 -12.91 -16.10 -4.14
C LYS A 238 -13.93 -15.72 -5.21
N LYS A 239 -14.42 -14.48 -5.19
CA LYS A 239 -15.40 -13.98 -6.16
C LYS A 239 -14.87 -14.04 -7.60
N TYR A 240 -13.60 -13.71 -7.80
CA TYR A 240 -12.95 -13.80 -9.11
C TYR A 240 -12.91 -15.25 -9.63
N LEU A 241 -12.44 -16.18 -8.80
CA LEU A 241 -12.23 -17.60 -9.13
C LEU A 241 -13.54 -18.42 -9.21
N GLU A 242 -14.62 -17.94 -8.59
CA GLU A 242 -15.97 -18.48 -8.78
C GLU A 242 -16.44 -18.27 -10.22
N THR A 243 -16.13 -17.10 -10.79
CA THR A 243 -16.53 -16.70 -12.15
C THR A 243 -15.55 -17.21 -13.22
N HIS A 244 -14.24 -17.18 -12.93
CA HIS A 244 -13.16 -17.51 -13.86
C HIS A 244 -12.50 -18.84 -13.50
N LYS A 245 -13.16 -19.95 -13.84
CA LYS A 245 -12.73 -21.31 -13.44
C LYS A 245 -11.34 -21.67 -13.97
N GLU A 246 -10.99 -21.16 -15.14
CA GLU A 246 -9.69 -21.35 -15.80
C GLU A 246 -8.53 -20.72 -15.02
N GLN A 247 -8.80 -19.77 -14.11
CA GLN A 247 -7.77 -19.12 -13.30
C GLN A 247 -7.47 -19.87 -11.99
N ARG A 248 -8.28 -20.89 -11.64
CA ARG A 248 -8.17 -21.63 -10.36
C ARG A 248 -6.83 -22.34 -10.21
N GLU A 249 -6.27 -22.85 -11.30
CA GLU A 249 -4.97 -23.53 -11.29
C GLU A 249 -3.78 -22.59 -11.52
N ARG A 250 -4.07 -21.30 -11.78
CA ARG A 250 -3.10 -20.31 -12.24
C ARG A 250 -2.68 -19.30 -11.16
N LEU A 251 -3.52 -19.06 -10.17
CA LEU A 251 -3.31 -18.04 -9.14
C LEU A 251 -2.78 -18.64 -7.83
N TYR A 252 -1.61 -18.18 -7.40
CA TYR A 252 -0.92 -18.67 -6.20
C TYR A 252 -0.63 -17.52 -5.25
N GLU A 253 -0.69 -17.81 -3.96
CA GLU A 253 -0.09 -17.02 -2.91
C GLU A 253 1.41 -17.34 -2.87
N VAL A 254 2.27 -16.32 -2.81
CA VAL A 254 3.70 -16.45 -3.10
C VAL A 254 4.58 -15.78 -2.04
N ASP A 255 5.56 -16.52 -1.53
CA ASP A 255 6.76 -15.97 -0.92
C ASP A 255 7.82 -15.69 -1.98
N ALA A 256 8.52 -14.56 -1.90
CA ALA A 256 9.64 -14.29 -2.81
C ALA A 256 10.77 -15.34 -2.65
N PRO A 257 11.46 -15.73 -3.73
CA PRO A 257 11.29 -15.35 -5.15
C PRO A 257 10.14 -16.07 -5.89
N GLY A 258 9.46 -16.99 -5.22
CA GLY A 258 8.32 -17.72 -5.76
C GLY A 258 8.73 -19.00 -6.45
N GLU A 259 9.59 -19.81 -5.84
CA GLU A 259 9.85 -21.20 -6.21
C GLU A 259 8.63 -22.11 -6.01
N TRP A 260 8.68 -23.36 -6.52
CA TRP A 260 7.57 -24.31 -6.38
C TRP A 260 7.12 -24.52 -4.91
N SER A 261 8.07 -24.65 -3.99
CA SER A 261 7.80 -24.81 -2.55
C SER A 261 7.32 -23.53 -1.85
N GLN A 262 7.42 -22.39 -2.53
CA GLN A 262 7.07 -21.06 -2.03
C GLN A 262 5.72 -20.57 -2.56
N ARG A 263 4.98 -21.44 -3.25
CA ARG A 263 3.67 -21.14 -3.83
C ARG A 263 2.59 -21.97 -3.14
N ARG A 264 1.44 -21.37 -2.90
CA ARG A 264 0.23 -22.07 -2.44
C ARG A 264 -0.95 -21.68 -3.31
N ASN A 265 -1.65 -22.65 -3.87
CA ASN A 265 -2.77 -22.35 -4.76
C ASN A 265 -3.89 -21.61 -4.00
N VAL A 266 -4.29 -20.45 -4.50
CA VAL A 266 -5.26 -19.57 -3.81
C VAL A 266 -6.63 -20.25 -3.72
N TRP A 267 -7.08 -20.90 -4.80
CA TRP A 267 -8.38 -21.58 -4.82
C TRP A 267 -8.42 -22.72 -3.80
N LEU A 268 -7.41 -23.58 -3.79
CA LEU A 268 -7.32 -24.69 -2.84
C LEU A 268 -7.27 -24.20 -1.39
N ASN A 269 -6.50 -23.15 -1.10
CA ASN A 269 -6.45 -22.54 0.23
C ASN A 269 -7.84 -22.06 0.68
N ILE A 270 -8.58 -21.37 -0.19
CA ILE A 270 -9.95 -20.91 0.09
C ILE A 270 -10.87 -22.10 0.40
N GLN A 271 -10.81 -23.19 -0.39
CA GLN A 271 -11.65 -24.36 -0.17
C GLN A 271 -11.34 -25.07 1.16
N LEU A 272 -10.06 -25.17 1.53
CA LEU A 272 -9.63 -25.81 2.77
C LEU A 272 -10.04 -25.01 4.01
N GLN A 273 -9.98 -23.66 3.94
CA GLN A 273 -10.43 -22.78 5.03
C GLN A 273 -11.97 -22.77 5.21
N HIS A 274 -12.73 -23.16 4.18
CA HIS A 274 -14.19 -23.23 4.22
C HIS A 274 -14.76 -24.60 4.60
N ARG A 275 -13.92 -25.62 4.82
CA ARG A 275 -14.43 -26.88 5.38
C ARG A 275 -14.89 -26.62 6.82
N PRO A 276 -16.16 -26.90 7.17
CA PRO A 276 -16.51 -27.06 8.57
C PRO A 276 -15.55 -28.08 9.18
N ALA A 277 -15.09 -27.85 10.41
CA ALA A 277 -14.45 -28.90 11.18
C ALA A 277 -15.49 -30.02 11.38
N HIS A 278 -15.57 -30.94 10.43
CA HIS A 278 -16.46 -32.08 10.52
C HIS A 278 -15.94 -32.97 11.65
N SER A 279 -16.63 -32.88 12.78
CA SER A 279 -16.83 -33.95 13.77
C SER A 279 -15.60 -34.81 14.07
N ALA A 280 -14.69 -34.28 14.89
CA ALA A 280 -13.88 -35.15 15.74
C ALA A 280 -14.74 -35.57 16.95
N ASN A 281 -15.64 -36.53 16.75
CA ASN A 281 -16.19 -37.35 17.82
C ASN A 281 -16.65 -38.71 17.26
N SER A 282 -16.16 -39.76 17.93
CA SER A 282 -16.26 -41.21 17.66
C SER A 282 -15.53 -41.68 16.38
N ASP A 283 -14.62 -42.65 16.41
CA ASP A 283 -14.63 -43.85 17.22
C ASP A 283 -13.21 -44.38 17.50
N GLY A 284 -13.04 -45.08 18.61
CA GLY A 284 -11.75 -45.41 19.19
C GLY A 284 -10.96 -46.50 18.48
N SER A 285 -9.64 -46.41 18.60
CA SER A 285 -8.78 -47.60 18.66
C SER A 285 -7.52 -47.30 19.48
N PRO A 286 -7.15 -48.17 20.45
CA PRO A 286 -6.07 -47.92 21.37
C PRO A 286 -4.78 -48.57 20.88
N HIS A 287 -3.69 -47.82 20.70
CA HIS A 287 -2.36 -48.36 20.96
C HIS A 287 -1.35 -47.25 21.32
N SER A 288 -1.10 -47.17 22.64
CA SER A 288 0.15 -46.92 23.35
C SER A 288 1.35 -46.38 22.55
N THR A 289 2.00 -45.32 23.03
CA THR A 289 3.33 -45.42 23.69
C THR A 289 3.73 -44.09 24.37
N ARG A 290 3.69 -44.10 25.71
CA ARG A 290 4.70 -43.59 26.67
C ARG A 290 5.32 -42.19 26.47
N ALA A 291 4.86 -41.24 27.30
CA ALA A 291 5.60 -40.02 27.61
C ALA A 291 6.85 -40.32 28.44
N MET A 292 8.00 -39.73 28.06
CA MET A 292 9.15 -39.56 28.95
C MET A 292 9.40 -38.07 29.14
N ALA A 293 9.15 -37.61 30.37
CA ALA A 293 9.63 -36.34 30.87
C ALA A 293 11.16 -36.43 31.06
N ARG A 294 11.89 -35.43 30.57
CA ARG A 294 13.29 -35.19 30.96
C ARG A 294 13.37 -33.86 31.69
N THR A 295 13.54 -33.96 33.00
CA THR A 295 14.05 -32.90 33.88
C THR A 295 15.56 -32.80 33.67
N LEU A 296 16.08 -31.60 33.44
CA LEU A 296 17.52 -31.31 33.52
C LEU A 296 17.73 -30.23 34.58
N ILE A 297 18.54 -30.57 35.58
CA ILE A 297 19.03 -29.70 36.64
C ILE A 297 20.47 -29.32 36.25
N ASP A 298 20.79 -28.03 36.33
CA ASP A 298 22.11 -27.46 36.03
C ASP A 298 23.03 -27.47 37.26
N ASN A 299 24.31 -27.77 37.04
CA ASN A 299 25.38 -27.79 38.03
C ASN A 299 26.26 -26.55 37.84
N LYS A 300 25.84 -25.41 38.40
CA LYS A 300 26.64 -24.39 39.11
C LYS A 300 25.83 -23.10 39.22
N GLY A 301 25.21 -22.91 40.39
CA GLY A 301 24.44 -21.71 40.71
C GLY A 301 25.24 -20.41 40.54
N LYS A 302 24.81 -19.57 39.60
CA LYS A 302 24.90 -18.11 39.64
C LYS A 302 23.89 -17.52 38.66
N VAL A 303 23.06 -16.60 39.17
CA VAL A 303 22.22 -15.70 38.38
C VAL A 303 23.12 -14.66 37.73
N LEU A 304 22.99 -14.48 36.41
CA LEU A 304 23.52 -13.35 35.67
C LEU A 304 22.38 -12.82 34.78
N GLU A 305 21.91 -11.62 35.09
CA GLU A 305 21.11 -10.81 34.18
C GLU A 305 21.92 -10.48 32.91
N GLY A 306 21.26 -10.50 31.75
CA GLY A 306 21.83 -10.07 30.48
C GLY A 306 20.94 -10.44 29.29
N ILE A 307 20.44 -9.40 28.61
CA ILE A 307 19.67 -9.44 27.34
C ILE A 307 20.51 -10.11 26.22
N PRO A 308 19.94 -10.92 25.30
CA PRO A 308 19.72 -10.42 23.93
C PRO A 308 18.52 -11.00 23.13
N GLN A 309 18.04 -10.14 22.23
CA GLN A 309 17.48 -10.33 20.88
C GLN A 309 17.12 -11.72 20.29
N VAL A 310 15.93 -11.71 19.65
CA VAL A 310 15.57 -12.20 18.29
C VAL A 310 14.96 -13.61 18.06
N HIS A 311 13.84 -13.55 17.31
CA HIS A 311 13.17 -14.51 16.42
C HIS A 311 12.20 -15.61 16.93
N THR A 312 11.03 -15.56 16.25
CA THR A 312 10.04 -16.58 15.86
C THR A 312 8.96 -17.09 16.84
N SER A 313 7.72 -16.78 16.40
CA SER A 313 6.48 -17.56 16.45
C SER A 313 5.80 -17.87 17.79
N ALA A 314 4.61 -17.30 17.98
CA ALA A 314 3.31 -18.01 18.09
C ALA A 314 2.25 -17.13 18.79
N VAL A 315 1.01 -17.22 18.32
CA VAL A 315 -0.16 -16.55 18.91
C VAL A 315 -0.73 -17.40 20.06
N LYS A 316 -1.14 -16.73 21.15
CA LYS A 316 -2.28 -17.15 21.97
C LYS A 316 -3.23 -15.96 22.11
N GLY A 317 -4.51 -16.19 21.83
CA GLY A 317 -5.57 -15.19 21.99
C GLY A 317 -6.15 -15.18 23.40
N ILE A 318 -7.18 -14.35 23.60
CA ILE A 318 -8.45 -14.70 24.24
C ILE A 318 -9.46 -13.53 24.17
N GLU A 319 -10.67 -13.93 23.80
CA GLU A 319 -12.03 -13.48 24.13
C GLU A 319 -12.62 -12.12 23.73
N ALA A 320 -13.85 -12.29 23.23
CA ALA A 320 -14.90 -11.34 23.03
C ALA A 320 -15.39 -10.74 24.35
N ASN A 321 -15.91 -9.52 24.28
CA ASN A 321 -17.04 -9.18 25.12
C ASN A 321 -17.99 -8.25 24.35
N LYS A 322 -19.23 -8.69 24.23
CA LYS A 322 -20.39 -7.87 23.88
C LYS A 322 -21.29 -7.84 25.11
N PRO A 323 -21.93 -6.71 25.38
CA PRO A 323 -23.38 -6.67 25.12
C PRO A 323 -23.72 -6.01 23.79
#